data_AF-A0A1G7EEE1-F1
#
_entry.id   AF-A0A1G7EEE1-F1
#
_cell.length_a   1.000
_cell.length_b   1.000
_cell.length_c   1.000
_cell.angle_alpha   90.00
_cell.angle_beta   90.00
_cell.angle_gamma   90.00
#
_symmetry.space_group_name_H-M   'P 1'
#
loop_
_entity.id
_entity.type
_entity.pdbx_description
1 polymer ?
#
loop_
_entity_poly.entity_id
_entity_poly.type
_entity_poly.pdbx_seq_one_letter_code
_entity_poly.pdbx_strand_id
1 'polypeptide(L)'
;MILTENKWNQIIENQVSELIPFLLTKLTNNLSQFDVKENIKLFFDTLEREDTITQIFDFLERNEDRDLEYVLEVIQELHMVDYDKNLKLLTSKKRYLNILGASIAGMHKKAYYTSDLKLIEETILVLEEKFPVTASFMRSKESFSDKEIDVWKCECGTENNLERESCRACKTDIHGLKDATINLKEIKESLIYKLAILQKNFAQ
;
A
#
# COMPACT_ATOMS: atom_id res chain seq x y z
N MET A 1 19.21 21.30 -5.73
CA MET A 1 18.45 22.10 -6.72
C MET A 1 17.09 22.48 -6.14
N ILE A 2 16.76 23.77 -6.13
CA ILE A 2 15.42 24.31 -5.83
C ILE A 2 14.70 24.46 -7.18
N LEU A 3 13.47 23.95 -7.29
CA LEU A 3 12.63 24.08 -8.47
C LEU A 3 11.76 25.34 -8.30
N THR A 4 11.99 26.34 -9.14
CA THR A 4 11.16 27.55 -9.20
C THR A 4 9.91 27.27 -10.03
N GLU A 5 8.86 28.09 -9.88
CA GLU A 5 7.62 27.97 -10.67
C GLU A 5 7.88 27.89 -12.19
N ASN A 6 8.75 28.76 -12.72
CA ASN A 6 9.14 28.73 -14.13
C ASN A 6 9.79 27.39 -14.55
N LYS A 7 10.57 26.74 -13.66
CA LYS A 7 11.16 25.42 -13.96
C LYS A 7 10.10 24.33 -13.96
N TRP A 8 9.11 24.41 -13.06
CA TRP A 8 7.99 23.47 -13.06
C TRP A 8 7.18 23.57 -14.35
N ASN A 9 6.85 24.78 -14.79
CA ASN A 9 6.14 24.98 -16.06
C ASN A 9 6.92 24.37 -17.23
N GLN A 10 8.24 24.58 -17.29
CA GLN A 10 9.09 23.98 -18.32
C GLN A 10 9.10 22.45 -18.25
N ILE A 11 9.15 21.86 -17.06
CA ILE A 11 9.13 20.40 -16.88
C ILE A 11 7.80 19.81 -17.37
N ILE A 12 6.69 20.46 -17.01
CA ILE A 12 5.33 20.05 -17.37
C ILE A 12 5.09 20.20 -18.87
N GLU A 13 5.41 21.35 -19.45
CA GLU A 13 5.21 21.63 -20.88
C GLU A 13 6.04 20.72 -21.79
N ASN A 14 7.27 20.37 -21.38
CA ASN A 14 8.16 19.55 -22.18
C ASN A 14 8.06 18.04 -21.89
N GLN A 15 7.20 17.62 -20.96
CA GLN A 15 6.94 16.20 -20.64
C GLN A 15 8.23 15.37 -20.44
N VAL A 16 9.22 15.94 -19.74
CA VAL A 16 10.57 15.35 -19.61
C VAL A 16 10.56 14.16 -18.65
N SER A 17 10.10 13.01 -19.13
CA SER A 17 9.88 11.78 -18.34
C SER A 17 11.13 11.30 -17.57
N GLU A 18 12.33 11.60 -18.06
CA GLU A 18 13.62 11.27 -17.44
C GLU A 18 13.80 11.93 -16.07
N LEU A 19 12.98 12.93 -15.74
CA LEU A 19 12.99 13.58 -14.44
C LEU A 19 12.20 12.80 -13.38
N ILE A 20 11.38 11.81 -13.73
CA ILE A 20 10.58 11.04 -12.76
C ILE A 20 11.43 10.54 -11.57
N PRO A 21 12.58 9.84 -11.76
CA PRO A 21 13.37 9.35 -10.63
C PRO A 21 13.90 10.47 -9.72
N PHE A 22 14.27 11.61 -10.32
CA PHE A 22 14.72 12.78 -9.57
C PHE A 22 13.58 13.41 -8.77
N LEU A 23 12.39 13.54 -9.36
CA LEU A 23 11.21 14.12 -8.72
C LEU A 23 10.68 13.24 -7.59
N LEU A 24 10.65 11.92 -7.79
CA LEU A 24 10.33 10.96 -6.72
C LEU A 24 11.35 11.07 -5.58
N THR A 25 12.64 11.15 -5.88
CA THR A 25 13.68 11.39 -4.86
C THR A 25 13.43 12.70 -4.09
N LYS A 26 13.01 13.76 -4.78
CA LYS A 26 12.66 15.03 -4.15
C LYS A 26 11.47 14.91 -3.20
N LEU A 27 10.45 14.15 -3.60
CA LEU A 27 9.25 13.89 -2.81
C LEU A 27 9.58 13.17 -1.49
N THR A 28 10.51 12.21 -1.52
CA THR A 28 10.92 11.44 -0.31
C THR A 28 11.80 12.21 0.70
N ASN A 29 12.42 13.33 0.31
CA ASN A 29 13.40 14.03 1.15
C ASN A 29 12.77 15.10 2.09
N ASN A 30 11.49 14.95 2.46
CA ASN A 30 10.76 15.85 3.37
C ASN A 30 10.86 17.34 2.97
N LEU A 31 10.17 17.71 1.88
CA LEU A 31 9.95 19.11 1.57
C LEU A 31 8.53 19.48 1.99
N SER A 32 8.45 20.34 3.01
CA SER A 32 7.27 21.12 3.40
C SER A 32 6.87 22.10 2.29
N GLN A 33 6.53 21.59 1.11
CA GLN A 33 6.05 22.35 -0.03
C GLN A 33 4.92 21.53 -0.65
N PHE A 34 3.70 21.77 -0.17
CA PHE A 34 2.46 21.33 -0.81
C PHE A 34 2.53 21.48 -2.35
N ASP A 35 3.14 22.59 -2.80
CA ASP A 35 3.39 22.89 -4.21
C ASP A 35 4.21 21.83 -4.95
N VAL A 36 5.19 21.18 -4.31
CA VAL A 36 6.01 20.14 -4.95
C VAL A 36 5.17 18.89 -5.24
N LYS A 37 4.31 18.47 -4.29
CA LYS A 37 3.41 17.34 -4.50
C LYS A 37 2.40 17.64 -5.60
N GLU A 38 1.76 18.81 -5.56
CA GLU A 38 0.80 19.21 -6.60
C GLU A 38 1.46 19.29 -7.98
N ASN A 39 2.66 19.88 -8.08
CA ASN A 39 3.36 19.97 -9.36
C ASN A 39 3.81 18.60 -9.89
N ILE A 40 4.21 17.67 -9.00
CA ILE A 40 4.51 16.29 -9.42
C ILE A 40 3.26 15.61 -9.96
N LYS A 41 2.10 15.80 -9.32
CA LYS A 41 0.84 15.24 -9.80
C LYS A 41 0.47 15.79 -11.17
N LEU A 42 0.51 17.12 -11.34
CA LEU A 42 0.25 17.77 -12.62
C LEU A 42 1.22 17.27 -13.69
N PHE A 43 2.50 17.16 -13.37
CA PHE A 43 3.50 16.62 -14.28
C PHE A 43 3.17 15.19 -14.71
N PHE A 44 2.90 14.29 -13.76
CA PHE A 44 2.57 12.89 -14.04
C PHE A 44 1.29 12.73 -14.86
N ASP A 45 0.31 13.62 -14.71
CA ASP A 45 -0.90 13.63 -15.55
C ASP A 45 -0.64 14.03 -17.01
N THR A 46 0.50 14.69 -17.30
CA THR A 46 0.89 15.02 -18.69
C THR A 46 1.67 13.91 -19.41
N LEU A 47 2.16 12.90 -18.68
CA LEU A 47 3.02 11.85 -19.22
C LEU A 47 2.22 10.64 -19.72
N GLU A 48 2.91 9.79 -20.50
CA GLU A 48 2.41 8.44 -20.81
C GLU A 48 2.27 7.65 -19.50
N ARG A 49 1.11 7.03 -19.31
CA ARG A 49 0.69 6.50 -18.02
C ARG A 49 1.41 5.20 -17.68
N GLU A 50 1.58 4.31 -18.64
CA GLU A 50 2.20 3.00 -18.42
C GLU A 50 3.68 3.14 -18.09
N ASP A 51 4.40 4.04 -18.78
CA ASP A 51 5.78 4.41 -18.53
C ASP A 51 5.94 5.08 -17.16
N THR A 52 5.02 6.00 -16.82
CA THR A 52 5.03 6.66 -15.50
C THR A 52 4.83 5.66 -14.36
N ILE A 53 3.84 4.77 -14.49
CA ILE A 53 3.61 3.67 -13.54
C ILE A 53 4.86 2.81 -13.43
N THR A 54 5.46 2.40 -14.56
CA THR A 54 6.67 1.56 -14.57
C THR A 54 7.81 2.22 -13.81
N GLN A 55 8.07 3.51 -14.04
CA GLN A 55 9.14 4.24 -13.35
C GLN A 55 8.85 4.42 -11.86
N ILE A 56 7.59 4.62 -11.47
CA ILE A 56 7.20 4.68 -10.05
C ILE A 56 7.45 3.33 -9.37
N PHE A 57 7.03 2.21 -9.96
CA PHE A 57 7.25 0.88 -9.38
C PHE A 57 8.74 0.52 -9.32
N ASP A 58 9.52 0.83 -10.36
CA ASP A 58 10.99 0.72 -10.36
C ASP A 58 11.63 1.52 -9.22
N PHE A 59 11.10 2.72 -8.96
CA PHE A 59 11.55 3.55 -7.85
C PHE A 59 11.22 2.90 -6.50
N LEU A 60 10.01 2.37 -6.32
CA LEU A 60 9.63 1.67 -5.10
C LEU A 60 10.58 0.49 -4.81
N GLU A 61 10.97 -0.29 -5.82
CA GLU A 61 11.85 -1.46 -5.69
C GLU A 61 13.29 -1.15 -5.26
N ARG A 62 13.78 0.05 -5.58
CA ARG A 62 15.19 0.45 -5.40
C ARG A 62 15.44 1.30 -4.16
N ASN A 63 14.41 1.72 -3.45
CA ASN A 63 14.51 2.74 -2.39
C ASN A 63 13.96 2.25 -1.04
N GLU A 64 14.50 1.14 -0.53
CA GLU A 64 14.13 0.53 0.76
C GLU A 64 14.40 1.42 1.98
N ASP A 65 15.39 2.31 1.88
CA ASP A 65 15.87 3.20 2.95
C ASP A 65 15.14 4.55 3.00
N ARG A 66 14.18 4.78 2.09
CA ARG A 66 13.44 6.04 1.99
C ARG A 66 12.08 5.96 2.64
N ASP A 67 11.61 7.12 3.11
CA ASP A 67 10.20 7.31 3.41
C ASP A 67 9.43 7.50 2.11
N LEU A 68 8.51 6.56 1.83
CA LEU A 68 7.74 6.47 0.60
C LEU A 68 6.29 6.91 0.78
N GLU A 69 5.90 7.44 1.95
CA GLU A 69 4.52 7.86 2.25
C GLU A 69 3.95 8.75 1.15
N TYR A 70 4.64 9.83 0.78
CA TYR A 70 4.19 10.73 -0.27
C TYR A 70 4.16 10.11 -1.67
N VAL A 71 5.01 9.12 -1.96
CA VAL A 71 4.95 8.38 -3.23
C VAL A 71 3.67 7.53 -3.28
N LEU A 72 3.33 6.88 -2.16
CA LEU A 72 2.07 6.12 -2.03
C LEU A 72 0.85 7.03 -2.15
N GLU A 73 0.89 8.24 -1.58
CA GLU A 73 -0.18 9.24 -1.76
C GLU A 73 -0.36 9.63 -3.23
N VAL A 74 0.73 9.85 -3.98
CA VAL A 74 0.66 10.14 -5.41
C VAL A 74 0.06 8.97 -6.19
N ILE A 75 0.43 7.72 -5.87
CA ILE A 75 -0.15 6.53 -6.50
C ILE A 75 -1.66 6.47 -6.24
N GLN A 76 -2.08 6.74 -5.00
CA GLN A 76 -3.47 6.71 -4.58
C GLN A 76 -4.31 7.78 -5.28
N GLU A 77 -3.84 9.03 -5.26
CA GLU A 77 -4.55 10.20 -5.79
C GLU A 77 -4.65 10.17 -7.33
N LEU A 78 -3.61 9.69 -8.01
CA LEU A 78 -3.61 9.57 -9.47
C LEU A 78 -4.16 8.22 -9.96
N HIS A 79 -4.61 7.35 -9.05
CA HIS A 79 -5.15 6.02 -9.32
C HIS A 79 -4.20 5.13 -10.16
N MET A 80 -2.90 5.20 -9.86
CA MET A 80 -1.80 4.59 -10.62
C MET A 80 -1.50 3.13 -10.23
N VAL A 81 -2.52 2.41 -9.76
CA VAL A 81 -2.39 0.99 -9.42
C VAL A 81 -2.23 0.15 -10.70
N ASP A 82 -1.24 -0.73 -10.69
CA ASP A 82 -1.03 -1.81 -11.67
C ASP A 82 -0.92 -3.12 -10.90
N TYR A 83 -1.90 -4.02 -11.06
CA TYR A 83 -1.96 -5.25 -10.27
C TYR A 83 -0.84 -6.24 -10.61
N ASP A 84 -0.33 -6.26 -11.85
CA ASP A 84 0.78 -7.14 -12.22
C ASP A 84 2.08 -6.70 -11.54
N LYS A 85 2.37 -5.40 -11.59
CA LYS A 85 3.53 -4.83 -10.89
C LYS A 85 3.37 -4.92 -9.37
N ASN A 86 2.16 -4.71 -8.86
CA ASN A 86 1.89 -4.83 -7.43
C ASN A 86 2.10 -6.25 -6.90
N LEU A 87 1.71 -7.27 -7.69
CA LEU A 87 1.98 -8.67 -7.35
C LEU A 87 3.49 -8.96 -7.27
N LYS A 88 4.32 -8.34 -8.10
CA LYS A 88 5.79 -8.47 -8.00
C LYS A 88 6.33 -7.92 -6.67
N LEU A 89 5.82 -6.78 -6.22
CA LEU A 89 6.16 -6.24 -4.89
C LEU A 89 5.68 -7.18 -3.77
N LEU A 90 4.43 -7.62 -3.86
CA LEU A 90 3.79 -8.45 -2.86
C LEU A 90 4.42 -9.84 -2.73
N THR A 91 4.87 -10.43 -3.84
CA THR A 91 5.51 -11.76 -3.88
C THR A 91 7.01 -11.72 -3.60
N SER A 92 7.63 -10.54 -3.55
CA SER A 92 9.05 -10.35 -3.31
C SER A 92 9.56 -11.06 -2.05
N LYS A 93 10.87 -11.37 -2.04
CA LYS A 93 11.57 -11.89 -0.86
C LYS A 93 11.85 -10.81 0.20
N LYS A 94 11.75 -9.53 -0.17
CA LYS A 94 11.98 -8.41 0.74
C LYS A 94 10.70 -8.03 1.46
N ARG A 95 10.71 -8.08 2.79
CA ARG A 95 9.54 -7.78 3.63
C ARG A 95 8.96 -6.38 3.37
N TYR A 96 9.82 -5.38 3.18
CA TYR A 96 9.35 -4.01 2.91
C TYR A 96 8.54 -3.92 1.61
N LEU A 97 8.94 -4.64 0.55
CA LEU A 97 8.20 -4.69 -0.71
C LEU A 97 6.85 -5.35 -0.53
N ASN A 98 6.75 -6.38 0.32
CA ASN A 98 5.46 -7.01 0.60
C ASN A 98 4.51 -6.03 1.28
N ILE A 99 5.03 -5.23 2.22
CA ILE A 99 4.27 -4.17 2.90
C ILE A 99 3.80 -3.13 1.87
N LEU A 100 4.69 -2.58 1.05
CA LEU A 100 4.30 -1.65 -0.02
C LEU A 100 3.24 -2.24 -0.96
N GLY A 101 3.44 -3.48 -1.39
CA GLY A 101 2.51 -4.19 -2.26
C GLY A 101 1.12 -4.36 -1.62
N ALA A 102 1.08 -4.61 -0.32
CA ALA A 102 -0.18 -4.67 0.42
C ALA A 102 -0.84 -3.29 0.52
N SER A 103 -0.10 -2.22 0.84
CA SER A 103 -0.63 -0.85 0.86
C SER A 103 -1.26 -0.43 -0.48
N ILE A 104 -0.58 -0.72 -1.59
CA ILE A 104 -1.05 -0.36 -2.93
C ILE A 104 -2.24 -1.22 -3.36
N ALA A 105 -2.34 -2.48 -2.91
CA ALA A 105 -3.44 -3.37 -3.28
C ALA A 105 -4.82 -2.81 -2.89
N GLY A 106 -4.90 -2.10 -1.76
CA GLY A 106 -6.14 -1.47 -1.29
C GLY A 106 -6.61 -0.27 -2.13
N MET A 107 -5.72 0.32 -2.94
CA MET A 107 -6.00 1.56 -3.66
C MET A 107 -6.87 1.35 -4.91
N HIS A 108 -7.34 2.45 -5.50
CA HIS A 108 -8.13 2.42 -6.72
C HIS A 108 -7.26 2.54 -7.97
N LYS A 109 -7.54 1.70 -8.97
CA LYS A 109 -7.04 1.82 -10.34
C LYS A 109 -7.97 2.71 -11.17
N LYS A 110 -7.41 3.51 -12.08
CA LYS A 110 -8.16 4.45 -12.94
C LYS A 110 -9.14 3.76 -13.89
N ALA A 111 -8.72 2.66 -14.50
CA ALA A 111 -9.55 1.87 -15.42
C ALA A 111 -9.28 0.38 -15.21
N TYR A 112 -10.35 -0.41 -15.22
CA TYR A 112 -10.28 -1.85 -15.05
C TYR A 112 -10.57 -2.56 -16.37
N TYR A 113 -9.94 -3.71 -16.54
CA TYR A 113 -10.08 -4.61 -17.68
C TYR A 113 -10.36 -6.03 -17.19
N THR A 114 -10.86 -6.89 -18.07
CA THR A 114 -11.20 -8.28 -17.72
C THR A 114 -9.99 -9.05 -17.18
N SER A 115 -8.78 -8.74 -17.64
CA SER A 115 -7.53 -9.32 -17.14
C SER A 115 -7.26 -8.97 -15.67
N ASP A 116 -7.77 -7.85 -15.15
CA ASP A 116 -7.59 -7.44 -13.76
C ASP A 116 -8.35 -8.35 -12.78
N LEU A 117 -9.42 -9.02 -13.22
CA LEU A 117 -10.18 -9.95 -12.36
C LEU A 117 -9.28 -11.02 -11.76
N LYS A 118 -8.49 -11.68 -12.63
CA LYS A 118 -7.56 -12.73 -12.22
C LYS A 118 -6.45 -12.18 -11.32
N LEU A 119 -5.94 -10.98 -11.63
CA LEU A 119 -4.87 -10.37 -10.85
C LEU A 119 -5.34 -9.92 -9.46
N ILE A 120 -6.60 -9.47 -9.34
CA ILE A 120 -7.22 -9.15 -8.04
C ILE A 120 -7.43 -10.42 -7.21
N GLU A 121 -7.95 -11.49 -7.82
CA GLU A 121 -8.09 -12.81 -7.16
C GLU A 121 -6.74 -13.31 -6.64
N GLU A 122 -5.71 -13.26 -7.47
CA GLU A 122 -4.34 -13.64 -7.09
C GLU A 122 -3.79 -12.74 -5.97
N THR A 123 -4.05 -11.42 -6.03
CA THR A 123 -3.64 -10.48 -4.98
C THR A 123 -4.25 -10.84 -3.63
N ILE A 124 -5.54 -11.22 -3.58
CA ILE A 124 -6.20 -11.65 -2.35
C ILE A 124 -5.52 -12.90 -1.76
N LEU A 125 -5.25 -13.91 -2.59
CA LEU A 125 -4.59 -15.15 -2.16
C LEU A 125 -3.17 -14.90 -1.64
N VAL A 126 -2.39 -14.09 -2.35
CA VAL A 126 -1.02 -13.77 -1.95
C VAL A 126 -0.98 -12.93 -0.66
N LEU A 127 -1.96 -12.04 -0.44
CA LEU A 127 -2.07 -11.30 0.84
C LEU A 127 -2.24 -12.25 2.02
N GLU A 128 -3.08 -13.29 1.90
CA GLU A 128 -3.27 -14.29 2.96
C GLU A 128 -2.01 -15.11 3.19
N GLU A 129 -1.31 -15.50 2.12
CA GLU A 129 -0.07 -16.28 2.20
C GLU A 129 1.07 -15.48 2.85
N LYS A 130 1.25 -14.22 2.47
CA LYS A 130 2.37 -13.38 2.91
C LYS A 130 2.18 -12.78 4.30
N PHE A 131 0.94 -12.69 4.76
CA PHE A 131 0.59 -12.13 6.06
C PHE A 131 -0.31 -13.11 6.82
N PRO A 132 0.19 -14.32 7.15
CA PRO A 132 -0.58 -15.27 7.92
C PRO A 132 -0.87 -14.69 9.31
N VAL A 133 -1.93 -15.17 9.94
CA VAL A 133 -2.18 -14.84 11.35
C VAL A 133 -1.08 -15.50 12.18
N THR A 134 -0.31 -14.69 12.90
CA THR A 134 0.78 -15.15 13.77
C THR A 134 0.38 -15.18 15.25
N ALA A 135 -0.69 -14.48 15.60
CA ALA A 135 -1.28 -14.56 16.94
C ALA A 135 -1.90 -15.94 17.20
N SER A 136 -1.77 -16.43 18.44
CA SER A 136 -2.47 -17.63 18.90
C SER A 136 -3.73 -17.25 19.70
N PHE A 137 -4.85 -17.90 19.40
CA PHE A 137 -6.12 -17.70 20.12
C PHE A 137 -6.26 -18.73 21.24
N MET A 138 -6.62 -18.27 22.45
CA MET A 138 -6.71 -19.12 23.64
C MET A 138 -7.72 -18.56 24.65
N ARG A 139 -8.05 -19.37 25.67
CA ARG A 139 -8.79 -18.91 26.84
C ARG A 139 -7.85 -18.56 27.97
N SER A 140 -8.13 -17.45 28.65
CA SER A 140 -7.40 -16.98 29.82
C SER A 140 -8.37 -16.63 30.94
N LYS A 141 -7.93 -16.72 32.20
CA LYS A 141 -8.74 -16.27 33.33
C LYS A 141 -8.78 -14.74 33.35
N GLU A 142 -9.98 -14.19 33.45
CA GLU A 142 -10.16 -12.76 33.63
C GLU A 142 -9.50 -12.32 34.95
N SER A 143 -8.77 -11.20 34.91
CA SER A 143 -8.14 -10.67 36.13
C SER A 143 -9.23 -10.35 37.15
N PHE A 144 -9.14 -10.96 38.35
CA PHE A 144 -10.07 -10.81 39.48
C PHE A 144 -11.39 -11.60 39.41
N SER A 145 -11.58 -12.51 38.44
CA SER A 145 -12.72 -13.43 38.44
C SER A 145 -12.29 -14.86 38.03
N ASP A 146 -13.11 -15.87 38.35
CA ASP A 146 -12.92 -17.22 37.82
C ASP A 146 -13.52 -17.41 36.42
N LYS A 147 -13.96 -16.32 35.79
CA LYS A 147 -14.51 -16.33 34.43
C LYS A 147 -13.39 -16.53 33.42
N GLU A 148 -13.59 -17.47 32.51
CA GLU A 148 -12.74 -17.59 31.33
C GLU A 148 -13.17 -16.59 30.25
N ILE A 149 -12.19 -15.94 29.64
CA ILE A 149 -12.37 -15.05 28.49
C ILE A 149 -11.51 -15.53 27.32
N ASP A 150 -12.03 -15.39 26.11
CA ASP A 150 -11.24 -15.61 24.91
C ASP A 150 -10.29 -14.42 24.69
N VAL A 151 -9.03 -14.72 24.40
CA VAL A 151 -7.95 -13.75 24.18
C VAL A 151 -7.11 -14.19 22.99
N TRP A 152 -6.38 -13.24 22.41
CA TRP A 152 -5.31 -13.54 21.48
C TRP A 152 -3.96 -13.16 22.08
N LYS A 153 -2.97 -14.02 21.90
CA LYS A 153 -1.61 -13.82 22.37
C LYS A 153 -0.73 -13.44 21.19
N CYS A 154 -0.12 -12.26 21.30
CA CYS A 154 0.80 -11.72 20.31
C CYS A 154 2.11 -12.53 20.29
N GLU A 155 2.85 -12.49 19.18
CA GLU A 155 4.21 -13.06 19.08
C GLU A 155 5.17 -12.53 20.14
N CYS A 156 4.96 -11.31 20.65
CA CYS A 156 5.73 -10.77 21.78
C CYS A 156 5.38 -11.41 23.15
N GLY A 157 4.43 -12.34 23.18
CA GLY A 157 3.97 -13.04 24.37
C GLY A 157 2.85 -12.34 25.16
N THR A 158 2.46 -11.13 24.78
CA THR A 158 1.42 -10.37 25.48
C THR A 158 0.02 -10.82 25.07
N GLU A 159 -0.82 -11.15 26.06
CA GLU A 159 -2.25 -11.43 25.89
C GLU A 159 -3.07 -10.14 25.72
N ASN A 160 -4.04 -10.18 24.80
CA ASN A 160 -4.93 -9.08 24.47
C ASN A 160 -6.36 -9.60 24.34
N ASN A 161 -7.34 -8.79 24.74
CA ASN A 161 -8.76 -9.09 24.54
C ASN A 161 -9.08 -9.15 23.04
N LEU A 162 -10.09 -9.94 22.65
CA LEU A 162 -10.53 -10.06 21.25
C LEU A 162 -10.98 -8.73 20.62
N GLU A 163 -11.44 -7.76 21.42
CA GLU A 163 -11.86 -6.44 20.94
C GLU A 163 -10.68 -5.54 20.51
N ARG A 164 -9.44 -5.89 20.89
CA ARG A 164 -8.26 -5.10 20.51
C ARG A 164 -7.75 -5.51 19.14
N GLU A 165 -7.66 -4.54 18.24
CA GLU A 165 -7.05 -4.69 16.92
C GLU A 165 -5.52 -4.86 17.00
N SER A 166 -4.91 -4.34 18.07
CA SER A 166 -3.45 -4.36 18.24
C SER A 166 -2.97 -4.72 19.64
N CYS A 167 -1.75 -5.25 19.67
CA CYS A 167 -1.09 -5.68 20.87
C CYS A 167 -0.79 -4.48 21.77
N ARG A 168 -1.21 -4.54 23.03
CA ARG A 168 -0.99 -3.45 24.00
C ARG A 168 0.48 -3.11 24.22
N ALA A 169 1.37 -4.10 24.07
CA ALA A 169 2.80 -3.97 24.33
C ALA A 169 3.61 -3.54 23.10
N CYS A 170 3.55 -4.30 21.99
CA CYS A 170 4.38 -4.04 20.80
C CYS A 170 3.68 -3.29 19.66
N LYS A 171 2.38 -2.99 19.81
CA LYS A 171 1.55 -2.26 18.82
C LYS A 171 1.44 -2.96 17.47
N THR A 172 1.68 -4.27 17.40
CA THR A 172 1.43 -5.05 16.21
C THR A 172 0.03 -5.68 16.25
N ASP A 173 -0.59 -5.84 15.09
CA ASP A 173 -1.83 -6.60 14.90
C ASP A 173 -1.59 -8.12 14.99
N ILE A 174 -2.63 -8.90 14.69
CA ILE A 174 -2.59 -10.37 14.69
C ILE A 174 -1.72 -10.97 13.57
N HIS A 175 -1.29 -10.16 12.61
CA HIS A 175 -0.40 -10.54 11.51
C HIS A 175 1.05 -10.07 11.74
N GLY A 176 1.35 -9.48 12.90
CA GLY A 176 2.66 -8.94 13.23
C GLY A 176 2.98 -7.58 12.58
N LEU A 177 1.98 -6.88 12.04
CA LEU A 177 2.12 -5.55 11.43
C LEU A 177 1.89 -4.44 12.45
N LYS A 178 2.74 -3.41 12.46
CA LYS A 178 2.55 -2.27 13.36
C LYS A 178 1.34 -1.43 12.95
N ASP A 179 0.54 -1.05 13.96
CA ASP A 179 -0.76 -0.36 13.91
C ASP A 179 -0.93 0.75 12.86
N ALA A 180 0.15 1.45 12.49
CA ALA A 180 0.08 2.59 11.56
C ALA A 180 0.35 2.25 10.09
N THR A 181 0.77 1.01 9.78
CA THR A 181 1.31 0.73 8.44
C THR A 181 0.26 0.25 7.44
N ILE A 182 -0.59 -0.72 7.79
CA ILE A 182 -1.54 -1.36 6.86
C ILE A 182 -2.70 -1.99 7.63
N ASN A 183 -3.94 -1.80 7.16
CA ASN A 183 -5.11 -2.56 7.62
C ASN A 183 -5.44 -3.69 6.62
N LEU A 184 -4.87 -4.89 6.83
CA LEU A 184 -5.04 -6.03 5.90
C LEU A 184 -6.49 -6.48 5.76
N LYS A 185 -7.27 -6.41 6.85
CA LYS A 185 -8.68 -6.80 6.85
C LYS A 185 -9.47 -5.92 5.88
N GLU A 186 -9.34 -4.60 6.03
CA GLU A 186 -10.03 -3.62 5.19
C GLU A 186 -9.61 -3.73 3.73
N ILE A 187 -8.31 -3.91 3.46
CA ILE A 187 -7.79 -4.10 2.10
C ILE A 187 -8.39 -5.33 1.45
N LYS A 188 -8.44 -6.46 2.16
CA LYS A 188 -9.03 -7.70 1.66
C LYS A 188 -10.53 -7.55 1.40
N GLU A 189 -11.27 -6.95 2.34
CA GLU A 189 -12.71 -6.69 2.18
C GLU A 189 -12.98 -5.79 0.96
N SER A 190 -12.17 -4.73 0.78
CA SER A 190 -12.24 -3.82 -0.37
C SER A 190 -11.95 -4.55 -1.70
N LEU A 191 -10.93 -5.41 -1.74
CA LEU A 191 -10.61 -6.20 -2.93
C LEU A 191 -11.71 -7.19 -3.30
N ILE A 192 -12.28 -7.90 -2.32
CA ILE A 192 -13.39 -8.84 -2.53
C ILE A 192 -14.61 -8.10 -3.09
N TYR A 193 -14.96 -6.96 -2.49
CA TYR A 193 -16.06 -6.13 -2.94
C TYR A 193 -15.84 -5.61 -4.38
N LYS A 194 -14.63 -5.12 -4.66
CA LYS A 194 -14.21 -4.65 -6.00
C LYS A 194 -14.30 -5.77 -7.03
N LEU A 195 -13.79 -6.96 -6.71
CA LEU A 195 -13.86 -8.13 -7.59
C LEU A 195 -15.31 -8.47 -7.94
N ALA A 196 -16.20 -8.52 -6.94
CA ALA A 196 -17.62 -8.82 -7.15
C ALA A 196 -18.31 -7.79 -8.07
N ILE A 197 -18.00 -6.49 -7.92
CA ILE A 197 -18.50 -5.45 -8.81
C ILE A 197 -18.00 -5.66 -10.23
N LEU A 198 -16.70 -5.86 -10.42
CA LEU A 198 -16.10 -5.99 -11.74
C LEU A 198 -16.61 -7.23 -12.47
N GLN A 199 -16.72 -8.37 -11.78
CA GLN A 199 -17.29 -9.60 -12.34
C GLN A 199 -18.74 -9.38 -12.85
N LYS A 200 -19.57 -8.65 -12.08
CA LYS A 200 -20.94 -8.33 -12.49
C LYS A 200 -20.99 -7.42 -13.73
N ASN A 201 -20.06 -6.47 -13.87
CA ASN A 201 -20.06 -5.51 -14.97
C ASN A 201 -19.41 -6.07 -16.25
N PHE A 202 -18.43 -6.97 -16.14
CA PHE A 202 -17.79 -7.61 -17.30
C PHE A 202 -18.51 -8.86 -17.80
N ALA A 203 -19.48 -9.39 -17.05
CA ALA A 203 -20.33 -10.50 -17.49
C ALA A 203 -21.52 -10.06 -18.37
N GLN A 204 -21.70 -8.75 -18.58
CA GLN A 204 -22.70 -8.16 -19.49
C GLN A 204 -22.10 -7.94 -20.87
#